data_AF-A0A354DJK7-F1
#
_entry.id   AF-A0A354DJK7-F1
#
_cell.length_a   1.000
_cell.length_b   1.000
_cell.length_c   1.000
_cell.angle_alpha   90.00
_cell.angle_beta   90.00
_cell.angle_gamma   90.00
#
_symmetry.space_group_name_H-M   'P 1'
#
loop_
_entity.id
_entity.type
_entity.pdbx_description
1 polymer ?
#
loop_
_entity_poly.entity_id
_entity_poly.type
_entity_poly.pdbx_seq_one_letter_code
_entity_poly.pdbx_strand_id
1 'polypeptide(L)'
;MGKRRDERYIRQQICNEVEQGHVAVPGEDFLRVQAFVDRGGNPWRLDPVETARVIGTTNLGFSPGDRFVFFRTYVDFASGLNHALVHAHHGPCRFLIELFQPVKQGRDGIWAVQIVQWLR
;
A
#
# COMPACT_ATOMS: atom_id res chain seq x y z
N MET A 1 -11.84 3.91 -37.04
CA MET A 1 -10.95 2.84 -36.53
C MET A 1 -9.92 3.31 -35.48
N GLY A 2 -9.91 4.59 -35.04
CA GLY A 2 -8.89 5.17 -34.14
C GLY A 2 -9.21 5.27 -32.63
N LYS A 3 -10.46 5.53 -32.23
CA LYS A 3 -10.82 5.84 -30.81
C LYS A 3 -10.42 4.78 -29.77
N ARG A 4 -10.51 3.48 -30.10
CA ARG A 4 -10.19 2.36 -29.18
C ARG A 4 -8.69 2.16 -28.89
N ARG A 5 -7.79 2.78 -29.66
CA ARG A 5 -6.35 2.76 -29.38
C ARG A 5 -5.98 3.87 -28.39
N ASP A 6 -6.60 5.05 -28.54
CA ASP A 6 -6.39 6.20 -27.64
C ASP A 6 -6.89 5.93 -26.22
N GLU A 7 -8.08 5.33 -26.06
CA GLU A 7 -8.65 5.02 -24.73
C GLU A 7 -7.78 4.03 -23.93
N ARG A 8 -7.19 3.04 -24.59
CA ARG A 8 -6.28 2.08 -23.93
C ARG A 8 -4.96 2.73 -23.52
N TYR A 9 -4.45 3.63 -24.35
CA TYR A 9 -3.23 4.37 -24.05
C TYR A 9 -3.43 5.30 -22.85
N ILE A 10 -4.52 6.06 -22.82
CA ILE A 10 -4.87 6.95 -21.69
C ILE A 10 -5.03 6.15 -20.40
N ARG A 11 -5.75 5.02 -20.45
CA ARG A 11 -5.88 4.13 -19.29
C ARG A 11 -4.53 3.64 -18.79
N GLN A 12 -3.64 3.25 -19.70
CA GLN A 12 -2.30 2.79 -19.34
C GLN A 12 -1.47 3.90 -18.70
N GLN A 13 -1.58 5.14 -19.17
CA GLN A 13 -0.91 6.29 -18.56
C GLN A 13 -1.39 6.54 -17.13
N ILE A 14 -2.71 6.57 -16.90
CA ILE A 14 -3.27 6.73 -15.55
C ILE A 14 -2.79 5.62 -14.62
N CYS A 15 -2.82 4.36 -15.06
CA CYS A 15 -2.36 3.26 -14.21
C CYS A 15 -0.84 3.30 -13.91
N ASN A 16 -0.05 4.05 -14.70
CA ASN A 16 1.39 4.19 -14.50
C ASN A 16 1.77 5.38 -13.60
N GLU A 17 0.80 6.20 -13.19
CA GLU A 17 1.02 7.25 -12.17
C GLU A 17 1.34 6.65 -10.80
N VAL A 18 0.79 5.45 -10.55
CA VAL A 18 1.03 4.68 -9.33
C VAL A 18 2.33 3.88 -9.46
N GLU A 19 3.22 4.04 -8.47
CA GLU A 19 4.44 3.26 -8.35
C GLU A 19 4.10 1.78 -8.08
N GLN A 20 4.75 0.87 -8.80
CA GLN A 20 4.45 -0.56 -8.83
C GLN A 20 5.69 -1.41 -8.56
N GLY A 21 5.47 -2.65 -8.11
CA GLY A 21 6.52 -3.59 -7.75
C GLY A 21 6.86 -3.48 -6.26
N HIS A 22 8.10 -3.83 -5.92
CA HIS A 22 8.63 -3.62 -4.57
C HIS A 22 8.84 -2.14 -4.34
N VAL A 23 8.11 -1.58 -3.37
CA VAL A 23 8.16 -0.16 -3.04
C VAL A 23 8.81 0.00 -1.67
N ALA A 24 9.97 0.63 -1.64
CA ALA A 24 10.65 0.99 -0.40
C ALA A 24 10.42 2.48 -0.16
N VAL A 25 9.77 2.85 0.94
CA VAL A 25 9.65 4.26 1.31
C VAL A 25 11.04 4.77 1.68
N PRO A 26 11.60 5.76 0.97
CA PRO A 26 12.97 6.19 1.21
C PRO A 26 13.18 6.70 2.63
N GLY A 27 14.21 6.19 3.31
CA GLY A 27 14.60 6.62 4.66
C GLY A 27 13.68 6.15 5.79
N GLU A 28 12.79 5.19 5.54
CA GLU A 28 11.91 4.66 6.57
C GLU A 28 12.66 3.76 7.57
N ASP A 29 12.78 4.23 8.81
CA ASP A 29 13.32 3.47 9.95
C ASP A 29 12.17 2.85 10.76
N PHE A 30 11.92 1.57 10.54
CA PHE A 30 10.81 0.86 11.18
C PHE A 30 10.91 0.79 12.70
N LEU A 31 12.13 0.72 13.27
CA LEU A 31 12.30 0.69 14.73
C LEU A 31 11.91 2.04 15.34
N ARG A 32 12.35 3.13 14.70
CA ARG A 32 11.98 4.49 15.14
C ARG A 32 10.49 4.75 14.98
N VAL A 33 9.89 4.30 13.87
CA VAL A 33 8.44 4.43 13.62
C VAL A 33 7.64 3.63 14.66
N GLN A 34 8.01 2.37 14.92
CA GLN A 34 7.36 1.55 15.93
C GLN A 34 7.45 2.21 17.32
N ALA A 35 8.63 2.68 17.71
CA ALA A 35 8.81 3.35 19.00
C ALA A 35 7.98 4.64 19.12
N PHE A 36 7.74 5.36 18.02
CA PHE A 36 6.86 6.53 18.01
C PHE A 36 5.39 6.14 18.15
N VAL A 37 4.96 5.07 17.47
CA VAL A 37 3.60 4.52 17.57
C VAL A 37 3.30 3.95 18.95
N ASP A 38 4.28 3.29 19.57
CA ASP A 38 4.19 2.80 20.95
C ASP A 38 3.93 3.93 21.97
N ARG A 39 4.32 5.18 21.64
CA ARG A 39 4.06 6.38 22.45
C ARG A 39 2.78 7.12 22.03
N GLY A 40 1.96 6.53 21.17
CA GLY A 40 0.69 7.10 20.70
C GLY A 40 0.79 7.98 19.45
N GLY A 41 1.98 8.09 18.84
CA GLY A 41 2.15 8.85 17.59
C GLY A 41 1.66 8.08 16.36
N ASN A 42 1.10 8.76 15.35
CA ASN A 42 0.68 8.15 14.08
C ASN A 42 -0.13 6.84 14.23
N PRO A 43 -1.28 6.84 14.94
CA PRO A 43 -2.07 5.62 15.18
C PRO A 43 -2.54 4.94 13.89
N TRP A 44 -2.60 5.68 12.78
CA TRP A 44 -2.88 5.13 11.44
C TRP A 44 -1.90 4.04 11.00
N ARG A 45 -0.69 3.96 11.58
CA ARG A 45 0.28 2.89 11.32
C ARG A 45 -0.16 1.52 11.85
N LEU A 46 -1.12 1.47 12.76
CA LEU A 46 -1.66 0.22 13.31
C LEU A 46 -2.78 -0.37 12.45
N ASP A 47 -3.30 0.39 11.48
CA ASP A 47 -4.32 -0.06 10.55
C ASP A 47 -3.71 -0.22 9.15
N PRO A 48 -3.86 -1.41 8.51
CA PRO A 48 -3.24 -1.65 7.22
C PRO A 48 -3.88 -0.82 6.09
N VAL A 49 -5.18 -0.52 6.17
CA VAL A 49 -5.89 0.30 5.17
C VAL A 49 -5.44 1.74 5.27
N GLU A 50 -5.39 2.30 6.48
CA GLU A 50 -4.97 3.68 6.66
C GLU A 50 -3.47 3.85 6.41
N THR A 51 -2.64 2.85 6.73
CA THR A 51 -1.24 2.83 6.30
C THR A 51 -1.11 2.85 4.78
N ALA A 52 -1.84 1.98 4.08
CA ALA A 52 -1.82 1.93 2.62
C ALA A 52 -2.31 3.25 2.00
N ARG A 53 -3.33 3.88 2.59
CA ARG A 53 -3.85 5.19 2.15
C ARG A 53 -2.82 6.29 2.34
N VAL A 54 -2.27 6.44 3.54
CA VAL A 54 -1.32 7.51 3.85
C VAL A 54 -0.07 7.35 3.00
N ILE A 55 0.58 6.19 3.03
CA ILE A 55 1.80 5.95 2.25
C ILE A 55 1.54 5.97 0.75
N GLY A 56 0.42 5.39 0.31
CA GLY A 56 0.02 5.40 -1.09
C GLY A 56 -0.09 6.82 -1.64
N THR A 57 -0.71 7.72 -0.89
CA THR A 57 -0.94 9.11 -1.33
C THR A 57 0.26 10.01 -1.15
N THR A 58 1.13 9.77 -0.15
CA THR A 58 2.32 10.59 0.07
C THR A 58 3.52 10.17 -0.76
N ASN A 59 3.60 8.89 -1.15
CA ASN A 59 4.83 8.33 -1.73
C ASN A 59 4.62 7.59 -3.06
N LEU A 60 3.43 7.04 -3.34
CA LEU A 60 3.28 6.04 -4.40
C LEU A 60 2.36 6.48 -5.54
N GLY A 61 2.01 7.76 -5.62
CA GLY A 61 1.23 8.33 -6.74
C GLY A 61 -0.29 8.09 -6.65
N PHE A 62 -0.80 7.51 -5.57
CA PHE A 62 -2.25 7.48 -5.34
C PHE A 62 -2.78 8.89 -5.03
N SER A 63 -4.04 9.13 -5.34
CA SER A 63 -4.74 10.38 -5.05
C SER A 63 -5.55 10.29 -3.75
N PRO A 64 -5.78 11.40 -3.03
CA PRO A 64 -6.62 11.40 -1.81
C PRO A 64 -8.06 10.89 -2.02
N GLY A 65 -8.58 10.99 -3.25
CA GLY A 65 -9.90 10.47 -3.64
C GLY A 65 -9.92 8.97 -3.95
N ASP A 66 -8.77 8.31 -3.99
CA ASP A 66 -8.68 6.88 -4.26
C ASP A 66 -9.27 6.07 -3.11
N ARG A 67 -9.90 4.94 -3.47
CA ARG A 67 -10.55 4.07 -2.50
C ARG A 67 -9.62 2.94 -2.09
N PHE A 68 -9.45 2.77 -0.78
CA PHE A 68 -8.70 1.67 -0.17
C PHE A 68 -9.65 0.76 0.60
N VAL A 69 -9.57 -0.56 0.38
CA VAL A 69 -10.46 -1.55 0.97
C VAL A 69 -9.64 -2.73 1.47
N PHE A 70 -9.78 -3.05 2.75
CA PHE A 70 -9.18 -4.25 3.34
C PHE A 70 -9.63 -5.50 2.58
N PHE A 71 -8.69 -6.40 2.28
CA PHE A 71 -9.00 -7.70 1.68
C PHE A 71 -8.82 -8.83 2.70
N ARG A 72 -7.60 -9.04 3.20
CA ARG A 72 -7.29 -10.08 4.20
C ARG A 72 -5.96 -9.84 4.89
N THR A 73 -5.74 -10.54 5.99
CA THR A 73 -4.41 -10.75 6.60
C THR A 73 -3.98 -12.21 6.46
N TYR A 74 -2.67 -12.47 6.49
CA TYR A 74 -2.10 -13.81 6.56
C TYR A 74 -0.72 -13.77 7.23
N VAL A 75 -0.22 -14.93 7.64
CA VAL A 75 1.16 -15.10 8.08
C VAL A 75 1.94 -15.68 6.91
N ASP A 76 3.04 -15.04 6.53
CA ASP A 76 3.96 -15.62 5.56
C ASP A 76 4.77 -16.73 6.23
N PHE A 77 4.70 -17.95 5.70
CA PHE A 77 5.31 -19.13 6.33
C PHE A 77 6.84 -19.14 6.28
N ALA A 78 7.45 -18.44 5.31
CA ALA A 78 8.89 -18.41 5.16
C ALA A 78 9.55 -17.45 6.16
N SER A 79 8.96 -16.27 6.34
CA SER A 79 9.47 -15.22 7.23
C SER A 79 8.87 -15.23 8.63
N GLY A 80 7.68 -15.81 8.80
CA GLY A 80 6.90 -15.75 10.04
C GLY A 80 6.26 -14.37 10.29
N LEU A 81 6.28 -13.47 9.31
CA LEU A 81 5.73 -12.12 9.45
C LEU A 81 4.24 -12.11 9.13
N ASN A 82 3.50 -11.19 9.77
CA ASN A 82 2.13 -10.87 9.43
C ASN A 82 2.11 -9.97 8.21
N HIS A 83 1.23 -10.31 7.27
CA HIS A 83 0.95 -9.57 6.06
C HIS A 83 -0.52 -9.15 6.00
N ALA A 84 -0.79 -8.05 5.30
CA ALA A 84 -2.11 -7.57 4.96
C ALA A 84 -2.19 -7.26 3.48
N LEU A 85 -3.35 -7.51 2.89
CA LEU A 85 -3.68 -7.15 1.52
C LEU A 85 -4.77 -6.10 1.53
N VAL A 86 -4.54 -5.03 0.79
CA VAL A 86 -5.48 -3.91 0.60
C VAL A 86 -5.71 -3.70 -0.89
N HIS A 87 -6.97 -3.68 -1.31
CA HIS A 87 -7.33 -3.26 -2.65
C HIS A 87 -7.36 -1.75 -2.75
N ALA A 88 -6.79 -1.19 -3.81
CA ALA A 88 -6.89 0.23 -4.11
C ALA A 88 -7.50 0.48 -5.50
N HIS A 89 -8.32 1.53 -5.62
CA HIS A 89 -8.89 2.02 -6.88
C HIS A 89 -8.33 3.39 -7.21
N HIS A 90 -7.59 3.48 -8.32
CA HIS A 90 -7.04 4.73 -8.85
C HIS A 90 -7.56 4.92 -10.27
N GLY A 91 -8.50 5.85 -10.45
CA GLY A 91 -9.25 6.00 -11.69
C GLY A 91 -9.85 4.66 -12.17
N PRO A 92 -9.55 4.20 -13.41
CA PRO A 92 -10.04 2.93 -13.95
C PRO A 92 -9.18 1.70 -13.56
N CYS A 93 -8.19 1.88 -12.68
CA CYS A 93 -7.17 0.90 -12.35
C CYS A 93 -7.44 0.30 -10.95
N ARG A 94 -7.13 -0.99 -10.80
CA ARG A 94 -7.27 -1.73 -9.53
C ARG A 94 -5.91 -2.22 -9.10
N PHE A 95 -5.52 -1.96 -7.87
CA PHE A 95 -4.25 -2.42 -7.32
C PHE A 95 -4.47 -3.36 -6.14
N LEU A 96 -3.50 -4.24 -5.93
CA LEU A 96 -3.31 -4.98 -4.70
C LEU A 96 -2.06 -4.43 -4.03
N ILE A 97 -2.24 -3.91 -2.82
CA ILE A 97 -1.16 -3.41 -1.97
C ILE A 97 -0.91 -4.46 -0.90
N GLU A 98 0.30 -4.97 -0.86
CA GLU A 98 0.76 -5.86 0.20
C GLU A 98 1.53 -5.06 1.24
N LEU A 99 1.15 -5.26 2.50
CA LEU A 99 1.81 -4.70 3.66
C LEU A 99 2.30 -5.83 4.56
N PHE A 100 3.29 -5.53 5.39
CA PHE A 100 3.80 -6.44 6.40
C PHE A 100 4.09 -5.71 7.71
N GLN A 101 4.26 -6.46 8.80
CA GLN A 101 4.66 -5.92 10.09
C GLN A 101 6.16 -6.17 10.35
N PRO A 102 7.03 -5.15 10.23
CA PRO A 102 8.48 -5.34 10.26
C PRO A 102 9.09 -5.51 11.66
N VAL A 103 8.42 -5.04 12.73
CA VAL A 103 9.03 -4.95 14.07
C VAL A 103 8.29 -5.81 15.09
N LYS A 104 7.00 -5.55 15.29
CA LYS A 104 6.14 -6.33 16.19
C LYS A 104 5.04 -6.98 15.38
N GLN A 105 4.68 -8.21 15.74
CA GLN A 105 3.56 -8.91 15.15
C GLN A 105 2.29 -8.68 15.97
N GLY A 106 1.15 -8.56 15.31
CA GLY A 106 -0.18 -8.48 15.91
C GLY A 106 -0.71 -7.06 16.03
N ARG A 107 -1.64 -6.85 16.95
CA ARG A 107 -2.44 -5.61 17.06
C ARG A 107 -1.61 -4.33 17.21
N ASP A 108 -0.46 -4.43 17.86
CA ASP A 108 0.39 -3.27 18.18
C ASP A 108 1.56 -3.10 17.20
N GLY A 109 1.62 -3.95 16.17
CA GLY A 109 2.64 -3.87 15.12
C GLY A 109 2.30 -2.81 14.07
N ILE A 110 3.29 -1.99 13.71
CA ILE A 110 3.13 -1.09 12.58
C ILE A 110 3.01 -1.86 11.27
N TRP A 111 2.26 -1.33 10.33
CA TRP A 111 2.25 -1.79 8.95
C TRP A 111 3.20 -0.95 8.08
N ALA A 112 3.86 -1.62 7.15
CA ALA A 112 4.69 -1.03 6.11
C ALA A 112 4.28 -1.58 4.75
N VAL A 113 4.21 -0.74 3.73
CA VAL A 113 3.93 -1.17 2.35
C VAL A 113 5.16 -1.88 1.80
N GLN A 114 4.97 -3.03 1.16
CA GLN A 114 6.04 -3.82 0.56
C GLN A 114 5.93 -3.89 -0.95
N ILE A 115 4.73 -4.16 -1.46
CA ILE A 115 4.48 -4.42 -2.89
C ILE A 115 3.20 -3.70 -3.31
N VAL A 116 3.23 -3.09 -4.50
CA VAL A 116 2.03 -2.60 -5.19
C VAL A 116 1.93 -3.29 -6.54
N GLN A 117 0.83 -4.01 -6.77
CA GLN A 117 0.60 -4.73 -8.01
C GLN A 117 -0.65 -4.24 -8.72
N TRP A 118 -0.52 -3.86 -9.98
CA TRP A 118 -1.68 -3.59 -10.83
C TRP A 118 -2.39 -4.90 -11.20
N LEU A 119 -3.69 -4.96 -10.91
CA LEU A 119 -4.60 -6.03 -11.31
C LEU A 119 -5.19 -5.70 -12.69
N ARG A 120 -4.74 -6.44 -13.71
CA ARG A 120 -5.19 -6.31 -15.09
C ARG A 120 -6.39 -7.21 -15.40
#